data_AF-A0A2P5B1R0-F1
#
_entry.id   AF-A0A2P5B1R0-F1
#
_cell.length_a   1.000
_cell.length_b   1.000
_cell.length_c   1.000
_cell.angle_alpha   90.00
_cell.angle_beta   90.00
_cell.angle_gamma   90.00
#
_symmetry.space_group_name_H-M   'P 1'
#
loop_
_entity.id
_entity.type
_entity.pdbx_description
1 polymer ?
#
loop_
_entity_poly.entity_id
_entity_poly.type
_entity_poly.pdbx_seq_one_letter_code
_entity_poly.pdbx_strand_id
1 'polypeptide(L)'
;MEKQGKCSTSSQRRNRKRKPQEPSIPKYDSDSIFAILVAALSNLKKQPESLKPIVNKCLDELRLSLSLSLINPNPILSLLPTLLRSKYAGIASRGAEIVGAVSLLSLEMNQEIASDGETVKGLVSALASTKKRVSMAACNAVLDLGTTCFGREQLLHFCALEALM
;
A
#
# COMPACT_ATOMS: atom_id res chain seq x y z
N MET A 1 23.80 -4.11 62.99
CA MET A 1 22.31 -4.07 63.03
C MET A 1 21.90 -2.99 62.04
N GLU A 2 21.45 -3.42 60.84
CA GLU A 2 20.08 -3.19 60.31
C GLU A 2 19.79 -1.70 60.01
N LYS A 3 19.25 -1.24 58.87
CA LYS A 3 18.59 -1.88 57.73
C LYS A 3 18.50 -0.86 56.56
N GLN A 4 18.26 -1.39 55.37
CA GLN A 4 18.10 -0.74 54.07
C GLN A 4 16.91 0.24 53.98
N GLY A 5 16.99 1.17 53.03
CA GLY A 5 15.85 1.85 52.40
C GLY A 5 16.17 2.23 50.95
N LYS A 6 15.65 1.46 49.98
CA LYS A 6 15.68 1.72 48.52
C LYS A 6 14.45 2.56 48.11
N CYS A 7 14.64 3.58 47.27
CA CYS A 7 13.70 4.07 46.23
C CYS A 7 14.28 5.37 45.64
N SER A 8 14.24 5.72 44.36
CA SER A 8 13.81 5.11 43.10
C SER A 8 14.12 6.19 42.05
N THR A 9 15.10 5.99 41.19
CA THR A 9 15.38 6.94 40.09
C THR A 9 14.39 6.70 38.97
N SER A 10 13.37 7.56 38.89
CA SER A 10 12.42 7.58 37.79
C SER A 10 13.16 7.96 36.51
N SER A 11 13.46 6.98 35.65
CA SER A 11 13.90 7.25 34.29
C SER A 11 12.71 7.81 33.51
N GLN A 12 12.64 9.15 33.38
CA GLN A 12 11.73 9.81 32.46
C GLN A 12 11.99 9.30 31.04
N ARG A 13 11.13 8.40 30.55
CA ARG A 13 11.04 8.06 29.13
C ARG A 13 10.70 9.36 28.39
N ARG A 14 11.70 9.93 27.70
CA ARG A 14 11.51 11.06 26.79
C ARG A 14 10.56 10.65 25.68
N ASN A 15 9.28 10.98 25.83
CA ASN A 15 8.31 10.99 24.73
C ASN A 15 8.81 11.98 23.68
N ARG A 16 9.51 11.47 22.67
CA ARG A 16 9.92 12.23 21.49
C ARG A 16 8.64 12.56 20.72
N LYS A 17 8.03 13.72 21.00
CA LYS A 17 6.99 14.32 20.16
C LYS A 17 7.56 14.40 18.74
N ARG A 18 7.02 13.60 17.80
CA ARG A 18 7.30 13.78 16.37
C ARG A 18 6.79 15.17 16.01
N LYS A 19 7.68 16.03 15.48
CA LYS A 19 7.26 17.28 14.84
C LYS A 19 6.24 16.94 13.74
N PRO A 20 5.21 17.76 13.53
CA PRO A 20 4.40 17.67 12.33
C PRO A 20 5.35 17.72 11.13
N GLN A 21 5.39 16.66 10.33
CA GLN A 21 6.04 16.73 9.03
C GLN A 21 5.13 17.61 8.17
N GLU A 22 5.62 18.77 7.77
CA GLU A 22 5.06 19.49 6.62
C GLU A 22 5.00 18.54 5.43
N PRO A 23 3.97 18.62 4.58
CA PRO A 23 3.90 17.80 3.37
C PRO A 23 5.16 18.06 2.53
N SER A 24 6.10 17.12 2.58
CA SER A 24 7.34 17.21 1.83
C SER A 24 7.00 17.04 0.36
N ILE A 25 7.43 18.01 -0.46
CA ILE A 25 7.40 17.90 -1.91
C ILE A 25 8.03 16.54 -2.31
N PRO A 26 7.42 15.78 -3.24
CA PRO A 26 7.96 14.51 -3.71
C PRO A 26 9.43 14.72 -4.10
N LYS A 27 10.32 13.85 -3.64
CA LYS A 27 11.75 13.94 -3.98
C LYS A 27 12.00 13.53 -5.44
N TYR A 28 11.06 12.81 -6.01
CA TYR A 28 11.10 12.21 -7.34
C TYR A 28 9.74 12.38 -8.03
N ASP A 29 9.76 12.54 -9.35
CA ASP A 29 8.53 12.50 -10.16
C ASP A 29 7.99 11.07 -10.31
N SER A 30 6.79 10.94 -10.90
CA SER A 30 6.12 9.64 -11.09
C SER A 30 6.97 8.66 -11.90
N ASP A 31 7.62 9.15 -12.96
CA ASP A 31 8.40 8.32 -13.89
C ASP A 31 9.66 7.78 -13.22
N SER A 32 10.33 8.59 -12.40
CA SER A 32 11.50 8.18 -11.62
C SER A 32 11.12 7.13 -10.58
N ILE A 33 10.02 7.33 -9.84
CA ILE A 33 9.53 6.35 -8.86
C ILE A 33 9.16 5.04 -9.56
N PHE A 34 8.45 5.14 -10.68
CA PHE A 34 8.06 3.99 -11.49
C PHE A 34 9.28 3.22 -11.99
N ALA A 35 10.27 3.88 -12.59
CA ALA A 35 11.49 3.24 -13.09
C ALA A 35 12.26 2.53 -11.97
N ILE A 36 12.40 3.16 -10.80
CA ILE A 36 13.04 2.55 -9.62
C ILE A 36 12.25 1.32 -9.15
N LEU A 37 10.92 1.41 -9.08
CA LEU A 37 10.06 0.30 -8.68
C LEU A 37 10.17 -0.88 -9.66
N VAL A 38 10.11 -0.64 -10.97
CA VAL A 38 10.27 -1.68 -12.00
C VAL A 38 11.61 -2.38 -11.86
N ALA A 39 12.71 -1.62 -11.76
CA ALA A 39 14.05 -2.16 -11.64
C ALA A 39 14.22 -2.97 -10.35
N ALA A 40 13.72 -2.45 -9.22
CA ALA A 40 13.81 -3.10 -7.93
C ALA A 40 12.95 -4.37 -7.86
N LEU A 41 11.69 -4.32 -8.32
CA LEU A 41 10.79 -5.48 -8.35
C LEU A 41 11.35 -6.61 -9.24
N SER A 42 11.91 -6.27 -10.40
CA SER A 42 12.53 -7.22 -11.33
C SER A 42 13.72 -7.97 -10.71
N ASN A 43 14.46 -7.32 -9.82
CA ASN A 43 15.64 -7.89 -9.15
C ASN A 43 15.36 -8.37 -7.72
N LEU A 44 14.15 -8.18 -7.20
CA LEU A 44 13.78 -8.47 -5.81
C LEU A 44 13.94 -9.95 -5.44
N LYS A 45 13.83 -10.86 -6.42
CA LYS A 45 14.09 -12.29 -6.22
C LYS A 45 15.57 -12.60 -6.01
N LYS A 46 16.47 -11.82 -6.62
CA LYS A 46 17.93 -12.00 -6.55
C LYS A 46 18.51 -11.38 -5.28
N GLN A 47 18.00 -10.21 -4.87
CA GLN A 47 18.57 -9.41 -3.78
C GLN A 47 17.46 -8.88 -2.84
N PRO A 48 16.77 -9.77 -2.10
CA PRO A 48 15.60 -9.38 -1.32
C PRO A 48 15.91 -8.44 -0.16
N GLU A 49 17.02 -8.65 0.57
CA GLU A 49 17.31 -7.89 1.78
C GLU A 49 17.74 -6.45 1.50
N SER A 50 18.42 -6.21 0.38
CA SER A 50 18.81 -4.85 -0.03
C SER A 50 17.68 -4.09 -0.74
N LEU A 51 16.83 -4.78 -1.51
CA LEU A 51 15.81 -4.13 -2.34
C LEU A 51 14.47 -3.93 -1.62
N LYS A 52 14.09 -4.76 -0.64
CA LYS A 52 12.84 -4.56 0.14
C LYS A 52 12.73 -3.16 0.75
N PRO A 53 13.76 -2.61 1.43
CA PRO A 53 13.67 -1.27 2.00
C PRO A 53 13.46 -0.19 0.94
N ILE A 54 14.12 -0.33 -0.21
CA ILE A 54 14.00 0.60 -1.34
C ILE A 54 12.59 0.56 -1.89
N VAL A 55 12.06 -0.63 -2.18
CA VAL A 55 10.69 -0.80 -2.68
C VAL A 55 9.68 -0.22 -1.71
N ASN A 56 9.77 -0.55 -0.40
CA ASN A 56 8.84 -0.02 0.59
C ASN A 56 8.89 1.51 0.68
N LYS A 57 10.09 2.09 0.63
CA LYS A 57 10.27 3.55 0.63
C LYS A 57 9.62 4.19 -0.60
N CYS A 58 9.85 3.64 -1.79
CA CYS A 58 9.24 4.12 -3.02
C CYS A 58 7.71 4.00 -2.97
N LEU A 59 7.16 2.90 -2.43
CA LEU A 59 5.71 2.72 -2.28
C LEU A 59 5.09 3.68 -1.24
N ASP A 60 5.80 3.96 -0.14
CA ASP A 60 5.34 4.93 0.86
C ASP A 60 5.32 6.36 0.27
N GLU A 61 6.38 6.74 -0.46
CA GLU A 61 6.46 8.03 -1.15
C GLU A 61 5.39 8.16 -2.24
N LEU A 62 5.18 7.09 -3.00
CA LEU A 62 4.17 7.02 -4.03
C LEU A 62 2.75 7.20 -3.48
N ARG A 63 2.42 6.46 -2.41
CA ARG A 63 1.12 6.55 -1.74
C ARG A 63 0.85 7.97 -1.25
N LEU A 64 1.84 8.63 -0.65
CA LEU A 64 1.72 10.01 -0.18
C LEU A 64 1.48 10.97 -1.35
N SER A 65 2.25 10.85 -2.43
CA SER A 65 2.11 11.68 -3.62
C SER A 65 0.75 11.51 -4.30
N LEU A 66 0.23 10.28 -4.38
CA LEU A 66 -1.13 10.01 -4.87
C LEU A 66 -2.20 10.63 -3.98
N SER A 67 -2.08 10.48 -2.65
CA SER A 67 -3.04 11.04 -1.70
C SER A 67 -3.12 12.57 -1.78
N LEU A 68 -2.01 13.22 -2.17
CA LEU A 68 -1.93 14.66 -2.37
C LEU A 68 -2.20 15.08 -3.83
N SER A 69 -2.55 14.14 -4.72
CA SER A 69 -2.73 14.36 -6.17
C SER A 69 -1.54 15.06 -6.84
N LEU A 70 -0.32 14.80 -6.37
CA LEU A 70 0.91 15.48 -6.82
C LEU A 70 1.60 14.80 -8.02
N ILE A 71 1.14 13.62 -8.43
CA ILE A 71 1.75 12.83 -9.49
C ILE A 71 0.70 12.20 -10.40
N ASN A 72 1.10 11.90 -11.64
CA ASN A 72 0.29 11.13 -12.58
C ASN A 72 0.25 9.64 -12.14
N PRO A 73 -0.92 9.06 -11.86
CA PRO A 73 -1.05 7.65 -11.45
C PRO A 73 -0.82 6.63 -12.58
N ASN A 74 -0.87 7.04 -13.85
CA ASN A 74 -0.97 6.10 -14.98
C ASN A 74 0.21 5.10 -15.08
N PRO A 75 1.49 5.51 -14.93
CA PRO A 75 2.60 4.55 -14.97
C PRO A 75 2.49 3.50 -13.86
N ILE A 76 1.99 3.91 -12.69
CA ILE A 76 1.89 3.07 -11.50
C ILE A 76 0.82 1.99 -11.65
N LEU A 77 -0.25 2.25 -12.40
CA LEU A 77 -1.33 1.27 -12.60
C LEU A 77 -0.80 -0.05 -13.15
N SER A 78 0.15 0.03 -14.08
CA SER A 78 0.79 -1.15 -14.66
C SER A 78 1.54 -2.04 -13.65
N LEU A 79 1.88 -1.50 -12.47
CA LEU A 79 2.53 -2.26 -11.39
C LEU A 79 1.55 -2.95 -10.45
N LEU A 80 0.29 -2.51 -10.39
CA LEU A 80 -0.68 -2.98 -9.39
C LEU A 80 -0.85 -4.51 -9.38
N PRO A 81 -0.99 -5.20 -10.53
CA PRO A 81 -1.10 -6.65 -10.53
C PRO A 81 0.13 -7.33 -9.91
N THR A 82 1.33 -6.78 -10.18
CA THR A 82 2.60 -7.30 -9.65
C THR A 82 2.74 -7.04 -8.16
N LEU A 83 2.32 -5.87 -7.68
CA LEU A 83 2.37 -5.50 -6.27
C LEU A 83 1.42 -6.37 -5.44
N LEU A 84 0.16 -6.51 -5.88
CA LEU A 84 -0.87 -7.31 -5.19
C LEU A 84 -0.49 -8.78 -5.06
N ARG A 85 0.14 -9.36 -6.09
CA ARG A 85 0.61 -10.76 -6.10
C ARG A 85 1.97 -10.97 -5.43
N SER A 86 2.53 -9.95 -4.79
CA SER A 86 3.83 -10.07 -4.13
C SER A 86 3.80 -11.04 -2.96
N LYS A 87 4.78 -11.95 -2.88
CA LYS A 87 4.98 -12.83 -1.72
C LYS A 87 5.29 -12.07 -0.43
N TYR A 88 5.74 -10.82 -0.57
CA TYR A 88 6.10 -9.95 0.55
C TYR A 88 4.89 -9.15 1.01
N ALA A 89 4.43 -9.45 2.23
CA ALA A 89 3.20 -8.89 2.79
C ALA A 89 3.18 -7.35 2.80
N GLY A 90 4.32 -6.72 3.07
CA GLY A 90 4.45 -5.26 3.03
C GLY A 90 4.12 -4.71 1.64
N ILE A 91 4.73 -5.28 0.60
CA ILE A 91 4.51 -4.88 -0.79
C ILE A 91 3.06 -5.14 -1.22
N ALA A 92 2.52 -6.32 -0.94
CA ALA A 92 1.12 -6.65 -1.27
C ALA A 92 0.13 -5.70 -0.59
N SER A 93 0.31 -5.44 0.71
CA SER A 93 -0.56 -4.50 1.44
C SER A 93 -0.46 -3.07 0.89
N ARG A 94 0.74 -2.62 0.47
CA ARG A 94 0.91 -1.31 -0.17
C ARG A 94 0.29 -1.26 -1.56
N GLY A 95 0.37 -2.34 -2.34
CA GLY A 95 -0.34 -2.46 -3.61
C GLY A 95 -1.85 -2.26 -3.43
N ALA A 96 -2.46 -2.93 -2.44
CA ALA A 96 -3.87 -2.74 -2.12
C ALA A 96 -4.18 -1.31 -1.65
N GLU A 97 -3.36 -0.73 -0.76
CA GLU A 97 -3.55 0.68 -0.34
C GLU A 97 -3.49 1.66 -1.52
N ILE A 98 -2.63 1.42 -2.52
CA ILE A 98 -2.56 2.24 -3.74
C ILE A 98 -3.82 2.05 -4.58
N VAL A 99 -4.32 0.82 -4.75
CA VAL A 99 -5.59 0.56 -5.44
C VAL A 99 -6.72 1.38 -4.82
N GLY A 100 -6.87 1.33 -3.49
CA GLY A 100 -7.90 2.11 -2.79
C GLY A 100 -7.72 3.62 -2.98
N ALA A 101 -6.49 4.12 -2.79
CA ALA A 101 -6.19 5.55 -2.97
C ALA A 101 -6.52 6.04 -4.38
N VAL A 102 -6.11 5.30 -5.42
CA VAL A 102 -6.36 5.68 -6.81
C VAL A 102 -7.85 5.56 -7.17
N SER A 103 -8.55 4.57 -6.62
CA SER A 103 -10.00 4.39 -6.82
C SER A 103 -10.84 5.57 -6.32
N LEU A 104 -10.27 6.39 -5.42
CA LEU A 104 -10.91 7.59 -4.88
C LEU A 104 -10.46 8.90 -5.54
N LEU A 105 -9.48 8.86 -6.47
CA LEU A 105 -8.99 10.07 -7.15
C LEU A 105 -10.03 10.66 -8.11
N SER A 106 -10.68 9.81 -8.92
CA SER A 106 -11.75 10.20 -9.82
C SER A 106 -12.57 8.99 -10.25
N LEU A 107 -13.75 9.22 -10.83
CA LEU A 107 -14.56 8.15 -11.43
C LEU A 107 -13.83 7.45 -12.59
N GLU A 108 -13.05 8.21 -13.38
CA GLU A 108 -12.24 7.68 -14.48
C GLU A 108 -11.15 6.74 -13.96
N MET A 109 -10.41 7.14 -12.91
CA MET A 109 -9.37 6.30 -12.32
C MET A 109 -9.95 5.04 -11.66
N ASN A 110 -11.10 5.16 -11.01
CA ASN A 110 -11.83 4.02 -10.47
C ASN A 110 -12.18 3.01 -11.58
N GLN A 111 -12.74 3.51 -12.68
CA GLN A 111 -13.08 2.69 -13.84
C GLN A 111 -11.84 2.07 -14.50
N GLU A 112 -10.73 2.80 -14.61
CA GLU A 112 -9.48 2.30 -15.19
C GLU A 112 -8.93 1.13 -14.37
N ILE A 113 -8.90 1.24 -13.04
CA ILE A 113 -8.50 0.15 -12.14
C ILE A 113 -9.45 -1.05 -12.25
N ALA A 114 -10.76 -0.79 -12.19
CA ALA A 114 -11.77 -1.84 -12.26
C ALA A 114 -11.75 -2.58 -13.61
N SER A 115 -11.31 -1.90 -14.68
CA SER A 115 -11.17 -2.48 -16.02
C SER A 115 -9.95 -3.40 -16.13
N ASP A 116 -8.91 -3.21 -15.32
CA ASP A 116 -7.77 -4.12 -15.25
C ASP A 116 -8.11 -5.37 -14.43
N GLY A 117 -8.60 -6.40 -15.12
CA GLY A 117 -8.97 -7.67 -14.49
C GLY A 117 -7.83 -8.35 -13.72
N GLU A 118 -6.57 -8.14 -14.07
CA GLU A 118 -5.44 -8.72 -13.33
C GLU A 118 -5.19 -7.99 -12.01
N THR A 119 -5.45 -6.68 -11.97
CA THR A 119 -5.51 -5.90 -10.74
C THR A 119 -6.66 -6.37 -9.86
N VAL A 120 -7.88 -6.51 -10.40
CA VAL A 120 -9.05 -6.92 -9.60
C VAL A 120 -8.90 -8.35 -9.06
N LYS A 121 -8.45 -9.32 -9.88
CA LYS A 121 -8.14 -10.68 -9.39
C LYS A 121 -7.06 -10.68 -8.31
N GLY A 122 -6.03 -9.86 -8.47
CA GLY A 122 -4.97 -9.69 -7.49
C GLY A 122 -5.52 -9.17 -6.16
N LEU A 123 -6.44 -8.21 -6.22
CA LEU A 123 -7.11 -7.63 -5.06
C LEU A 123 -8.01 -8.67 -4.36
N VAL A 124 -8.82 -9.42 -5.10
CA VAL A 124 -9.67 -10.50 -4.56
C VAL A 124 -8.81 -11.58 -3.91
N SER A 125 -7.69 -11.98 -4.54
CA SER A 125 -6.75 -12.93 -3.94
C SER A 125 -6.13 -12.40 -2.65
N ALA A 126 -5.91 -11.08 -2.55
CA ALA A 126 -5.37 -10.44 -1.36
C ALA A 126 -6.38 -10.38 -0.20
N LEU A 127 -7.70 -10.35 -0.47
CA LEU A 127 -8.74 -10.48 0.56
C LEU A 127 -8.60 -11.80 1.31
N ALA A 128 -8.41 -12.90 0.59
CA ALA A 128 -8.24 -14.25 1.14
C ALA A 128 -6.87 -14.48 1.83
N SER A 129 -6.05 -13.44 1.99
CA SER A 129 -4.74 -13.58 2.62
C SER A 129 -4.85 -13.90 4.12
N THR A 130 -4.13 -14.90 4.59
CA THR A 130 -3.98 -15.20 6.03
C THR A 130 -3.23 -14.09 6.79
N LYS A 131 -2.55 -13.19 6.07
CA LYS A 131 -1.84 -12.06 6.67
C LYS A 131 -2.80 -10.91 6.87
N LYS A 132 -3.24 -10.69 8.11
CA LYS A 132 -4.19 -9.63 8.51
C LYS A 132 -3.92 -8.27 7.87
N ARG A 133 -2.65 -7.85 7.76
CA ARG A 133 -2.28 -6.57 7.14
C ARG A 133 -2.66 -6.51 5.66
N VAL A 134 -2.49 -7.61 4.93
CA VAL A 134 -2.82 -7.70 3.49
C VAL A 134 -4.34 -7.77 3.33
N SER A 135 -5.01 -8.65 4.06
CA SER A 135 -6.47 -8.81 3.94
C SER A 135 -7.23 -7.54 4.34
N MET A 136 -6.80 -6.83 5.39
CA MET A 136 -7.39 -5.54 5.77
C MET A 136 -7.16 -4.46 4.70
N ALA A 137 -5.96 -4.35 4.14
CA ALA A 137 -5.68 -3.38 3.08
C ALA A 137 -6.50 -3.68 1.83
N ALA A 138 -6.64 -4.97 1.48
CA ALA A 138 -7.48 -5.42 0.38
C ALA A 138 -8.97 -5.12 0.64
N CYS A 139 -9.46 -5.35 1.86
CA CYS A 139 -10.84 -5.04 2.24
C CYS A 139 -11.14 -3.54 2.07
N ASN A 140 -10.26 -2.67 2.56
CA ASN A 140 -10.40 -1.23 2.37
C ASN A 140 -10.42 -0.86 0.89
N ALA A 141 -9.50 -1.42 0.10
CA ALA A 141 -9.44 -1.14 -1.34
C ALA A 141 -10.67 -1.67 -2.11
N VAL A 142 -11.28 -2.76 -1.68
CA VAL A 142 -12.56 -3.26 -2.23
C VAL A 142 -13.71 -2.31 -1.90
N LEU A 143 -13.76 -1.77 -0.68
CA LEU A 143 -14.74 -0.74 -0.31
C LEU A 143 -14.55 0.53 -1.16
N ASP A 144 -13.31 0.98 -1.33
CA ASP A 144 -12.97 2.17 -2.12
C ASP A 144 -13.30 1.98 -3.61
N LEU A 145 -12.96 0.82 -4.19
CA LEU A 145 -13.30 0.48 -5.58
C LEU A 145 -14.82 0.36 -5.77
N GLY A 146 -15.52 -0.22 -4.80
CA GLY A 146 -16.97 -0.42 -4.80
C GLY A 146 -17.82 0.85 -4.62
N THR A 147 -17.19 2.02 -4.52
CA THR A 147 -17.91 3.32 -4.49
C THR A 147 -18.68 3.60 -5.79
N THR A 148 -18.27 3.01 -6.92
CA THR A 148 -18.94 3.15 -8.23
C THR A 148 -19.72 1.90 -8.63
N CYS A 149 -20.71 2.04 -9.51
CA CYS A 149 -21.45 0.88 -10.05
C CYS A 149 -20.52 -0.06 -10.83
N PHE A 150 -19.68 0.52 -11.70
CA PHE A 150 -18.74 -0.25 -12.51
C PHE A 150 -17.74 -1.04 -11.63
N GLY A 151 -17.19 -0.40 -10.58
CA GLY A 151 -16.33 -1.07 -9.62
C GLY A 151 -17.02 -2.25 -8.92
N ARG A 152 -18.29 -2.09 -8.50
CA ARG A 152 -19.08 -3.19 -7.91
C ARG A 152 -19.32 -4.33 -8.90
N GLU A 153 -19.69 -4.02 -10.14
CA GLU A 153 -19.90 -5.04 -11.19
C GLU A 153 -18.63 -5.85 -11.44
N GLN A 154 -17.48 -5.19 -11.52
CA GLN A 154 -16.20 -5.85 -11.71
C GLN A 154 -15.80 -6.69 -10.49
N LEU A 155 -16.02 -6.20 -9.28
CA LEU A 155 -15.79 -6.98 -8.05
C LEU A 155 -16.65 -8.26 -8.01
N LEU A 156 -17.93 -8.16 -8.40
CA LEU A 156 -18.83 -9.31 -8.52
C LEU A 156 -18.36 -10.28 -9.60
N HIS A 157 -17.95 -9.75 -10.77
CA HIS A 157 -17.43 -10.56 -11.88
C HIS A 157 -16.22 -11.42 -11.48
N PHE A 158 -15.40 -10.93 -10.55
CA PHE A 158 -14.21 -11.62 -10.04
C PHE A 158 -14.41 -12.32 -8.69
N CYS A 159 -15.65 -12.63 -8.30
CA CYS A 159 -15.97 -13.41 -7.10
C CYS A 159 -15.44 -12.79 -5.78
N ALA A 160 -15.50 -11.46 -5.65
CA ALA A 160 -15.06 -10.78 -4.44
C ALA A 160 -15.94 -11.10 -3.21
N LEU A 161 -17.21 -11.42 -3.41
CA LEU A 161 -18.13 -11.77 -2.31
C LEU A 161 -17.75 -13.10 -1.66
N GLU A 162 -17.40 -14.10 -2.46
CA GLU A 162 -16.95 -15.41 -2.01
C GLU A 162 -15.63 -15.31 -1.24
N ALA A 163 -14.78 -14.34 -1.57
CA ALA A 163 -13.54 -14.09 -0.85
C ALA A 163 -13.74 -13.33 0.49
N LEU A 164 -14.91 -12.74 0.73
CA LEU A 164 -15.25 -12.04 1.98
C LEU A 164 -15.93 -12.94 3.01
N MET A 165 -16.49 -14.07 2.59
CA MET A 165 -17.22 -15.04 3.41
C MET A 165 -16.31 -16.15 3.94
#